data_AF-A0A7Y6YR45-F1
#
_entry.id   AF-A0A7Y6YR45-F1
#
_cell.length_a   1.000
_cell.length_b   1.000
_cell.length_c   1.000
_cell.angle_alpha   90.00
_cell.angle_beta   90.00
_cell.angle_gamma   90.00
#
_symmetry.space_group_name_H-M   'P 1'
#
loop_
_entity.id
_entity.type
_entity.pdbx_description
1 polymer ?
#
loop_
_entity_poly.entity_id
_entity_poly.type
_entity_poly.pdbx_seq_one_letter_code
_entity_poly.pdbx_strand_id
1 'polypeptide(L)' 'MAPPKKDTEALTLRLPRELINAIDDRRRLEPDLPTRPEMIRRALIDWLDKTS' A
#
# COMPACT_ATOMS: atom_id res chain seq x y z
N MET A 1 -0.19 -28.19 -4.89
CA MET A 1 -0.86 -27.31 -3.91
C MET A 1 -1.13 -26.01 -4.63
N ALA A 2 -2.38 -25.77 -5.06
CA ALA A 2 -2.71 -24.47 -5.66
C ALA A 2 -2.53 -23.40 -4.58
N PRO A 3 -1.89 -22.26 -4.86
CA PRO A 3 -1.80 -21.19 -3.88
C PRO A 3 -3.23 -20.76 -3.54
N PRO A 4 -3.54 -20.48 -2.26
CA PRO A 4 -4.86 -19.97 -1.89
C PRO A 4 -5.14 -18.75 -2.76
N LYS A 5 -6.27 -18.75 -3.48
CA LYS A 5 -6.75 -17.56 -4.20
C LYS A 5 -6.98 -16.49 -3.14
N LYS A 6 -5.98 -15.62 -2.94
CA LYS A 6 -6.22 -14.33 -2.31
C LYS A 6 -7.00 -13.54 -3.36
N ASP A 7 -8.15 -13.01 -2.97
CA ASP A 7 -9.01 -12.17 -3.81
C ASP A 7 -8.31 -10.82 -4.03
N THR A 8 -7.17 -10.87 -4.73
CA THR A 8 -6.24 -9.77 -4.89
C THR A 8 -5.59 -9.88 -6.26
N GLU A 9 -5.67 -8.81 -7.04
CA GLU A 9 -5.00 -8.72 -8.33
C GLU A 9 -3.73 -7.87 -8.22
N ALA A 10 -2.69 -8.25 -8.96
CA ALA A 10 -1.48 -7.44 -9.04
C ALA A 10 -1.70 -6.23 -9.96
N LEU A 11 -1.27 -5.05 -9.51
CA LEU A 11 -1.33 -3.82 -10.29
C LEU A 11 0.07 -3.18 -10.37
N THR A 12 0.42 -2.67 -11.54
CA THR A 12 1.62 -1.85 -11.74
C THR A 12 1.22 -0.37 -11.69
N LEU A 13 1.88 0.39 -10.83
CA LEU A 13 1.66 1.84 -10.66
C LEU A 13 2.95 2.60 -10.94
N ARG A 14 2.85 3.71 -11.68
CA ARG A 14 3.92 4.69 -11.80
C ARG A 14 3.57 5.88 -10.93
N LEU A 15 4.37 6.12 -9.91
CA LEU A 15 4.18 7.23 -8.96
C LEU A 15 5.38 8.17 -9.02
N PRO A 16 5.18 9.48 -8.76
CA PRO A 16 6.28 10.41 -8.56
C PRO A 16 7.25 9.93 -7.48
N ARG A 17 8.55 10.20 -7.66
CA ARG A 17 9.61 9.78 -6.72
C ARG A 17 9.38 10.33 -5.31
N GLU A 18 8.95 11.59 -5.23
CA GLU A 18 8.61 12.27 -3.98
C GLU A 18 7.52 11.53 -3.19
N LEU A 19 6.49 11.05 -3.88
CA LEU A 19 5.39 10.32 -3.26
C LEU A 19 5.86 8.97 -2.74
N ILE A 20 6.71 8.26 -3.49
CA ILE A 20 7.34 7.01 -3.04
C ILE A 20 8.17 7.24 -1.77
N ASN A 21 8.92 8.34 -1.70
CA ASN A 21 9.72 8.68 -0.53
C ASN A 21 8.84 8.99 0.68
N ALA A 22 7.76 9.76 0.51
CA ALA A 22 6.81 10.05 1.58
C ALA A 22 6.15 8.78 2.13
N ILE A 23 5.79 7.84 1.26
CA ILE A 23 5.25 6.52 1.65
C ILE A 23 6.30 5.73 2.44
N ASP A 24 7.56 5.72 2.00
CA ASP A 24 8.62 4.98 2.69
C ASP A 24 8.95 5.58 4.06
N ASP A 25 8.91 6.90 4.19
CA ASP A 25 9.11 7.59 5.47
C ASP A 25 8.00 7.22 6.46
N ARG A 26 6.72 7.30 6.01
CA ARG A 26 5.58 6.90 6.83
C ARG A 26 5.65 5.44 7.26
N ARG A 27 6.05 4.55 6.34
CA ARG A 27 6.23 3.11 6.58
C ARG A 27 7.23 2.81 7.70
N ARG A 28 8.26 3.64 7.89
CA ARG A 28 9.27 3.46 8.96
C ARG A 28 8.76 3.83 10.34
N LEU A 29 7.71 4.65 10.41
CA LEU A 29 7.09 5.08 11.66
C LEU A 29 6.06 4.06 12.17
N GLU A 30 5.61 3.14 11.31
CA GLU A 30 4.64 2.12 11.68
C GLU A 30 5.32 0.99 12.47
N PRO A 31 4.72 0.53 13.58
CA PRO A 31 5.32 -0.47 14.46
C PRO A 31 5.48 -1.85 13.79
N ASP A 32 4.61 -2.18 12.83
CA ASP A 32 4.67 -3.44 12.08
C ASP A 32 5.57 -3.39 10.83
N LEU A 33 6.15 -2.21 10.53
CA LEU A 33 7.00 -1.97 9.36
C LEU A 33 6.45 -2.60 8.07
N PRO A 34 5.24 -2.17 7.63
CA PRO A 34 4.55 -2.81 6.52
C PRO A 34 5.42 -2.77 5.25
N THR A 35 5.14 -3.65 4.29
CA THR A 35 5.78 -3.54 2.97
C THR A 35 5.23 -2.32 2.22
N ARG A 36 5.96 -1.81 1.22
CA ARG A 36 5.47 -0.70 0.40
C ARG A 36 4.10 -0.98 -0.25
N PRO A 37 3.84 -2.16 -0.85
CA PRO A 37 2.51 -2.51 -1.34
C PRO A 37 1.43 -2.49 -0.25
N GLU A 38 1.73 -3.00 0.95
CA GLU A 38 0.79 -2.98 2.07
C GLU A 38 0.45 -1.55 2.51
N MET A 39 1.47 -0.69 2.62
CA MET A 39 1.28 0.72 2.98
C MET A 39 0.42 1.47 1.96
N ILE A 40 0.65 1.21 0.66
CA ILE A 40 -0.17 1.76 -0.42
C ILE A 40 -1.62 1.29 -0.29
N ARG A 41 -1.86 -0.01 -0.02
CA ARG A 41 -3.22 -0.51 0.19
C ARG A 41 -3.91 0.15 1.37
N ARG A 42 -3.23 0.28 2.53
CA ARG A 42 -3.78 0.97 3.71
C ARG A 42 -4.18 2.41 3.37
N ALA A 43 -3.32 3.14 2.66
CA ALA A 43 -3.60 4.52 2.25
C ALA A 43 -4.80 4.63 1.29
N LEU A 44 -4.94 3.70 0.35
CA LEU A 44 -6.08 3.69 -0.58
C LEU A 44 -7.40 3.38 0.14
N ILE A 45 -7.40 2.43 1.08
CA ILE A 45 -8.58 2.10 1.90
C ILE A 45 -9.00 3.30 2.75
N ASP A 46 -8.05 3.91 3.45
CA ASP A 46 -8.30 5.11 4.27
C ASP A 46 -8.79 6.31 3.42
N TRP A 47 -8.25 6.49 2.23
CA TRP A 47 -8.71 7.55 1.32
C TRP A 47 -10.14 7.30 0.81
N LEU A 48 -10.48 6.05 0.46
CA LEU A 48 -11.84 5.69 0.05
C LEU A 48 -12.84 5.87 1.19
N ASP A 49 -12.49 5.49 2.42
CA ASP A 49 -13.32 5.72 3.62
C ASP A 49 -13.63 7.21 3.83
N LYS A 50 -12.64 8.09 3.64
CA LYS A 50 -12.78 9.55 3.80
C LYS A 50 -13.55 10.24 2.68
N THR A 51 -13.71 9.61 1.52
CA THR A 51 -14.31 10.21 0.32
C THR A 51 -15.63 9.59 -0.09
N SER A 52 -16.10 8.58 0.66
CA SER A 52 -17.36 7.89 0.44
C SER A 52 -18.52 8.47 1.26
#